data_AF-A0A6N7H2V9-F1
#
_entry.id   AF-A0A6N7H2V9-F1
#
_cell.length_a   1.000
_cell.length_b   1.000
_cell.length_c   1.000
_cell.angle_alpha   90.00
_cell.angle_beta   90.00
_cell.angle_gamma   90.00
#
_symmetry.space_group_name_H-M   'P 1'
#
loop_
_entity.id
_entity.type
_entity.pdbx_description
1 polymer ?
#
loop_
_entity_poly.entity_id
_entity_poly.type
_entity_poly.pdbx_seq_one_letter_code
_entity_poly.pdbx_strand_id
1 'polypeptide(L)'
;MYETVKALELRDALEEAGRTGNMTRVEQLVNEMAAESEHLSRDQLLGTVLFTLAVDAGERGDTAAQTTYTQMLAVYCSEEAVDEVMLAAEIGEAARQGWLEPKAYDDLAAKLAALPEFNAARQLFAGVERREHPPEPNG
;
A
#
# COMPACT_ATOMS: atom_id res chain seq x y z
N MET A 1 1.53 18.80 0.33
CA MET A 1 0.15 19.33 0.57
C MET A 1 -0.79 18.90 -0.56
N TYR A 2 -0.39 18.99 -1.83
CA TYR A 2 -1.16 18.53 -2.99
C TYR A 2 -1.37 17.00 -3.04
N GLU A 3 -0.32 16.22 -2.78
CA GLU A 3 -0.37 14.75 -2.73
C GLU A 3 -1.30 14.21 -1.65
N THR A 4 -1.37 14.88 -0.49
CA THR A 4 -2.26 14.50 0.62
C THR A 4 -3.73 14.67 0.27
N VAL A 5 -4.08 15.66 -0.56
CA VAL A 5 -5.45 15.89 -1.01
C VAL A 5 -5.87 14.82 -2.02
N LYS A 6 -5.03 14.51 -3.01
CA LYS A 6 -5.32 13.45 -4.00
C LYS A 6 -5.45 12.05 -3.36
N ALA A 7 -4.64 11.75 -2.34
CA ALA A 7 -4.76 10.49 -1.60
C ALA A 7 -6.10 10.37 -0.85
N LEU A 8 -6.61 11.46 -0.27
CA LEU A 8 -7.92 11.49 0.36
C LEU A 8 -9.05 11.36 -0.67
N GLU A 9 -8.95 12.06 -1.80
CA GLU A 9 -9.92 11.96 -2.90
C GLU A 9 -9.98 10.54 -3.49
N LEU A 10 -8.83 9.88 -3.63
CA LEU A 10 -8.76 8.50 -4.10
C LEU A 10 -9.41 7.55 -3.10
N ARG A 11 -9.18 7.75 -1.79
CA ARG A 11 -9.85 6.97 -0.75
C ARG A 11 -11.37 7.14 -0.81
N ASP A 12 -11.87 8.37 -0.89
CA ASP A 12 -13.31 8.65 -0.98
C ASP A 12 -13.92 7.99 -2.23
N ALA A 13 -13.20 8.04 -3.36
CA ALA A 13 -13.62 7.40 -4.61
C ALA A 13 -13.66 5.87 -4.49
N LEU A 14 -12.71 5.26 -3.78
CA LEU A 14 -12.70 3.82 -3.50
C LEU A 14 -13.85 3.40 -2.57
N GLU A 15 -14.16 4.21 -1.55
CA GLU A 15 -15.31 3.98 -0.66
C GLU A 15 -16.65 4.11 -1.41
N GLU A 16 -16.75 5.04 -2.36
CA GLU A 16 -17.90 5.16 -3.26
C GLU A 16 -17.99 3.98 -4.23
N ALA A 17 -16.86 3.57 -4.83
CA ALA A 17 -16.79 2.44 -5.74
C ALA A 17 -17.16 1.12 -5.05
N GLY A 18 -16.71 0.91 -3.81
CA GLY A 18 -17.09 -0.26 -3.00
C GLY A 18 -18.60 -0.36 -2.74
N ARG A 19 -19.30 0.78 -2.66
CA ARG A 19 -20.77 0.83 -2.46
C ARG A 19 -21.57 0.72 -3.75
N THR A 20 -21.03 1.25 -4.85
CA THR A 20 -21.79 1.45 -6.10
C THR A 20 -21.34 0.53 -7.24
N GLY A 21 -20.17 -0.08 -7.13
CA GLY A 21 -19.49 -0.80 -8.21
C GLY A 21 -18.92 0.12 -9.31
N ASN A 22 -19.03 1.44 -9.18
CA ASN A 22 -18.57 2.39 -10.20
C ASN A 22 -17.12 2.81 -9.96
N MET A 23 -16.23 2.38 -10.85
CA MET A 23 -14.79 2.67 -10.78
C MET A 23 -14.34 3.91 -11.56
N THR A 24 -15.22 4.59 -12.30
CA THR A 24 -14.81 5.67 -13.22
C THR A 24 -14.00 6.76 -12.54
N ARG A 25 -14.40 7.18 -11.33
CA ARG A 25 -13.68 8.22 -10.58
C ARG A 25 -12.33 7.72 -10.05
N VAL A 26 -12.26 6.47 -9.61
CA VAL A 26 -11.02 5.82 -9.18
C VAL A 26 -10.04 5.76 -10.35
N GLU A 27 -10.50 5.32 -11.52
CA GLU A 27 -9.67 5.22 -12.72
C GLU A 27 -9.11 6.57 -13.15
N GLN A 28 -9.91 7.64 -13.11
CA GLN A 28 -9.43 8.99 -13.42
C GLN A 28 -8.32 9.42 -12.45
N LEU A 29 -8.56 9.33 -11.14
CA LEU A 29 -7.60 9.76 -10.13
C LEU A 29 -6.30 8.95 -10.19
N VAL A 30 -6.39 7.63 -10.30
CA VAL A 30 -5.20 6.76 -10.39
C VAL A 30 -4.42 7.04 -11.67
N ASN A 31 -5.08 7.25 -12.80
CA ASN A 31 -4.38 7.57 -14.05
C ASN A 31 -3.67 8.93 -13.97
N GLU A 32 -4.29 9.94 -13.37
CA GLU A 32 -3.66 11.25 -13.13
C GLU A 32 -2.45 11.13 -12.19
N MET A 33 -2.60 10.40 -11.08
CA MET A 33 -1.50 10.19 -10.13
C MET A 33 -0.36 9.38 -10.74
N ALA A 34 -0.66 8.35 -11.53
CA ALA A 34 0.36 7.55 -12.22
C ALA A 34 1.07 8.34 -13.31
N ALA A 35 0.38 9.25 -14.02
CA ALA A 35 0.99 10.12 -15.01
C ALA A 35 1.95 11.16 -14.38
N GLU A 36 1.72 11.51 -13.11
CA GLU A 36 2.59 12.40 -12.34
C GLU A 36 3.73 11.66 -11.63
N SER A 37 3.66 10.32 -11.52
CA SER A 37 4.69 9.51 -10.86
C SER A 37 5.76 9.05 -11.85
N GLU A 38 7.03 9.23 -11.49
CA GLU A 38 8.17 8.68 -12.25
C GLU A 38 8.48 7.22 -11.88
N HIS A 39 7.81 6.68 -10.86
CA HIS A 39 8.24 5.46 -10.18
C HIS A 39 7.20 4.35 -10.14
N LEU A 40 5.91 4.68 -10.21
CA LEU A 40 4.83 3.70 -10.08
C LEU A 40 3.96 3.66 -11.32
N SER A 41 3.67 2.44 -11.76
CA SER A 41 2.56 2.20 -12.68
C SER A 41 1.22 2.43 -12.00
N ARG A 42 0.19 2.64 -12.83
CA ARG A 42 -1.21 2.70 -12.41
C ARG A 42 -1.60 1.52 -11.49
N ASP A 43 -1.23 0.30 -11.88
CA ASP A 43 -1.63 -0.91 -11.16
C ASP A 43 -0.91 -1.04 -9.81
N GLN A 44 0.38 -0.69 -9.75
CA GLN A 44 1.13 -0.65 -8.49
C GLN A 44 0.55 0.39 -7.53
N LEU A 45 0.16 1.56 -8.06
CA LEU A 45 -0.46 2.62 -7.27
C LEU A 45 -1.82 2.17 -6.71
N LEU A 46 -2.70 1.67 -7.58
CA LEU A 46 -4.01 1.20 -7.16
C LEU A 46 -3.90 0.03 -6.16
N GLY A 47 -3.01 -0.93 -6.43
CA GLY A 47 -2.83 -2.10 -5.59
C GLY A 47 -2.35 -1.74 -4.18
N THR A 48 -1.35 -0.86 -4.09
CA THR A 48 -0.81 -0.45 -2.78
C THR A 48 -1.85 0.32 -1.95
N VAL A 49 -2.67 1.19 -2.58
CA VAL A 49 -3.75 1.91 -1.86
C VAL A 49 -4.82 0.94 -1.37
N LEU A 50 -5.31 0.05 -2.24
CA LEU A 50 -6.32 -0.95 -1.89
C LEU A 50 -5.87 -1.85 -0.74
N PHE A 51 -4.62 -2.32 -0.81
CA PHE A 51 -4.05 -3.15 0.25
C PHE A 51 -3.94 -2.39 1.57
N THR A 52 -3.47 -1.14 1.55
CA THR A 52 -3.38 -0.31 2.76
C THR A 52 -4.75 -0.12 3.42
N LEU A 53 -5.79 0.16 2.61
CA LEU A 53 -7.15 0.30 3.11
C LEU A 53 -7.72 -1.02 3.65
N ALA A 54 -7.38 -2.16 3.04
CA ALA A 54 -7.76 -3.47 3.54
C ALA A 54 -7.14 -3.77 4.91
N VAL A 55 -5.85 -3.45 5.10
CA VAL A 55 -5.15 -3.59 6.38
C VAL A 55 -5.76 -2.69 7.46
N ASP A 56 -5.93 -1.39 7.19
CA ASP A 56 -6.55 -0.42 8.11
C ASP A 56 -7.99 -0.81 8.49
N ALA A 57 -8.77 -1.33 7.54
CA ALA A 57 -10.09 -1.90 7.84
C ALA A 57 -10.01 -3.11 8.77
N GLY A 58 -9.07 -4.03 8.54
CA GLY A 58 -8.83 -5.19 9.39
C GLY A 58 -8.40 -4.82 10.81
N GLU A 59 -7.50 -3.84 10.96
CA GLU A 59 -7.03 -3.34 12.27
C GLU A 59 -8.17 -2.70 13.08
N ARG A 60 -9.13 -2.06 12.42
CA ARG A 60 -10.33 -1.50 13.06
C ARG A 60 -11.46 -2.52 13.29
N GLY A 61 -11.31 -3.76 12.81
CA GLY A 61 -12.34 -4.80 12.89
C GLY A 61 -13.49 -4.65 11.88
N ASP A 62 -13.33 -3.82 10.85
CA ASP A 62 -14.29 -3.68 9.76
C ASP A 62 -14.07 -4.75 8.68
N THR A 63 -14.59 -5.94 8.94
CA THR A 63 -14.44 -7.11 8.06
C THR A 63 -15.11 -6.93 6.70
N ALA A 64 -16.16 -6.10 6.62
CA ALA A 64 -16.86 -5.83 5.37
C ALA A 64 -16.00 -4.97 4.45
N ALA A 65 -15.47 -3.85 4.96
CA ALA A 65 -14.59 -2.99 4.19
C ALA A 65 -13.29 -3.71 3.80
N GLN A 66 -12.70 -4.48 4.71
CA GLN A 66 -11.53 -5.32 4.41
C GLN A 66 -11.81 -6.25 3.23
N THR A 67 -12.94 -6.98 3.27
CA THR A 67 -13.33 -7.90 2.18
C THR A 67 -13.52 -7.17 0.86
N THR A 68 -14.18 -6.00 0.88
CA THR A 68 -14.40 -5.19 -0.33
C THR A 68 -13.08 -4.78 -0.96
N TYR A 69 -12.13 -4.24 -0.19
CA TYR A 69 -10.85 -3.79 -0.73
C TYR A 69 -9.99 -4.96 -1.24
N THR A 70 -9.98 -6.10 -0.55
CA THR A 70 -9.29 -7.30 -1.04
C THR A 70 -9.89 -7.82 -2.36
N GLN A 71 -11.22 -7.77 -2.51
CA GLN A 71 -11.85 -8.15 -3.77
C GLN A 71 -11.54 -7.16 -4.89
N MET A 72 -11.55 -5.86 -4.61
CA MET A 72 -11.16 -4.84 -5.59
C MET A 72 -9.70 -5.02 -6.02
N LEU A 73 -8.81 -5.38 -5.09
CA LEU A 73 -7.41 -5.67 -5.38
C LEU A 73 -7.30 -6.82 -6.39
N ALA A 74 -8.03 -7.91 -6.17
CA ALA A 74 -8.02 -9.08 -7.06
C ALA A 74 -8.68 -8.85 -8.42
N VAL A 75 -9.62 -7.91 -8.54
CA VAL A 75 -10.36 -7.64 -9.79
C VAL A 75 -9.67 -6.58 -10.65
N TYR A 76 -9.06 -5.56 -10.03
CA TYR A 76 -8.62 -4.35 -10.74
C TYR A 76 -7.10 -4.17 -10.82
N CYS A 77 -6.32 -5.06 -10.21
CA CYS A 77 -4.86 -5.06 -10.29
C CYS A 77 -4.37 -6.33 -10.99
N SER A 78 -3.24 -6.23 -11.70
CA SER A 78 -2.56 -7.40 -12.25
C SER A 78 -2.01 -8.32 -11.14
N GLU A 79 -1.84 -9.60 -11.46
CA GLU A 79 -1.22 -10.58 -10.53
C GLU A 79 0.17 -10.10 -10.06
N GLU A 80 0.97 -9.55 -10.98
CA GLU A 80 2.29 -8.98 -10.67
C GLU A 80 2.20 -7.82 -9.66
N ALA A 81 1.26 -6.89 -9.83
CA ALA A 81 1.08 -5.78 -8.90
C ALA A 81 0.60 -6.27 -7.52
N VAL A 82 -0.25 -7.31 -7.49
CA VAL A 82 -0.67 -7.94 -6.22
C VAL A 82 0.51 -8.59 -5.52
N ASP A 83 1.33 -9.36 -6.23
CA ASP A 83 2.52 -10.01 -5.69
C ASP A 83 3.53 -9.00 -5.12
N GLU A 84 3.78 -7.90 -5.83
CA GLU A 84 4.67 -6.84 -5.36
C GLU A 84 4.15 -6.16 -4.09
N VAL A 85 2.85 -5.91 -4.00
CA VAL A 85 2.22 -5.30 -2.83
C VAL A 85 2.24 -6.25 -1.64
N MET A 86 1.98 -7.55 -1.86
CA MET A 86 2.07 -8.58 -0.83
C MET A 86 3.51 -8.75 -0.33
N LEU A 87 4.48 -8.77 -1.23
CA LEU A 87 5.90 -8.81 -0.88
C LEU A 87 6.30 -7.58 -0.07
N ALA A 88 5.84 -6.38 -0.46
CA ALA A 88 6.08 -5.17 0.30
C ALA A 88 5.47 -5.26 1.72
N ALA A 89 4.28 -5.84 1.85
CA ALA A 89 3.62 -6.05 3.14
C ALA A 89 4.39 -7.05 4.03
N GLU A 90 4.82 -8.18 3.48
CA GLU A 90 5.63 -9.17 4.20
C GLU A 90 6.95 -8.57 4.67
N ILE A 91 7.62 -7.81 3.80
CA ILE A 91 8.83 -7.07 4.15
C ILE A 91 8.54 -6.09 5.29
N GLY A 92 7.42 -5.36 5.23
CA GLY A 92 7.04 -4.40 6.27
C GLY A 92 6.70 -5.05 7.61
N GLU A 93 6.08 -6.22 7.58
CA GLU A 93 5.80 -7.03 8.75
C GLU A 93 7.10 -7.57 9.38
N ALA A 94 7.98 -8.17 8.57
CA ALA A 94 9.30 -8.60 8.99
C ALA A 94 10.11 -7.43 9.58
N ALA A 95 9.96 -6.25 9.00
CA ALA A 95 10.58 -5.02 9.49
C ALA A 95 10.05 -4.60 10.88
N ARG A 96 8.72 -4.64 11.10
CA ARG A 96 8.09 -4.32 12.39
C ARG A 96 8.46 -5.33 13.47
N GLN A 97 8.65 -6.60 13.11
CA GLN A 97 9.14 -7.64 14.01
C GLN A 97 10.67 -7.54 14.24
N GLY A 98 11.34 -6.72 13.44
CA GLY A 98 12.76 -6.42 13.50
C GLY A 98 13.65 -7.53 12.96
N TRP A 99 13.11 -8.36 12.07
CA TRP A 99 13.79 -9.48 11.40
C TRP A 99 14.55 -9.07 10.13
N LEU A 100 14.39 -7.83 9.65
CA LEU A 100 15.13 -7.35 8.50
C LEU A 100 16.61 -7.17 8.83
N GLU A 101 17.47 -7.76 8.00
CA GLU A 101 18.89 -7.41 7.98
C GLU A 101 19.10 -5.91 7.73
N PRO A 102 20.15 -5.28 8.31
CA PRO A 102 20.37 -3.84 8.17
C PRO A 102 20.38 -3.34 6.73
N LYS A 103 20.96 -4.11 5.81
CA LYS A 103 21.00 -3.79 4.38
C LYS A 103 19.61 -3.83 3.73
N ALA A 104 18.80 -4.84 4.06
CA ALA A 104 17.45 -4.96 3.55
C ALA A 104 16.54 -3.85 4.08
N TYR A 105 16.74 -3.43 5.33
CA TYR A 105 16.11 -2.23 5.89
C TYR A 105 16.52 -0.96 5.13
N ASP A 106 17.82 -0.76 4.89
CA ASP A 106 18.32 0.45 4.22
C ASP A 106 17.82 0.53 2.76
N ASP A 107 17.78 -0.60 2.04
CA ASP A 107 17.24 -0.70 0.69
C ASP A 107 15.72 -0.42 0.68
N LEU A 108 14.97 -0.94 1.67
CA LEU A 108 13.54 -0.66 1.83
C LEU A 108 13.29 0.81 2.15
N ALA A 109 14.03 1.38 3.09
CA ALA A 109 13.91 2.78 3.48
C ALA A 109 14.22 3.71 2.30
N ALA A 110 15.23 3.38 1.48
CA ALA A 110 15.55 4.12 0.27
C ALA A 110 14.42 4.04 -0.78
N LYS A 111 13.84 2.85 -0.99
CA LYS A 111 12.68 2.68 -1.88
C LYS A 111 11.47 3.46 -1.39
N LEU A 112 11.17 3.42 -0.09
CA LEU A 112 10.05 4.18 0.49
C LEU A 112 10.27 5.69 0.44
N ALA A 113 11.51 6.15 0.63
CA ALA A 113 11.87 7.55 0.49
C ALA A 113 11.73 8.05 -0.97
N ALA A 114 11.90 7.14 -1.94
CA ALA A 114 11.68 7.41 -3.36
C ALA A 114 10.21 7.34 -3.79
N LEU A 115 9.28 6.99 -2.89
CA LEU A 115 7.84 6.96 -3.14
C LEU A 115 7.10 8.01 -2.28
N PRO A 116 7.40 9.32 -2.47
CA PRO A 116 6.78 10.40 -1.68
C PRO A 116 5.25 10.45 -1.80
N GLU A 117 4.69 9.92 -2.89
CA GLU A 117 3.24 9.85 -3.12
C GLU A 117 2.53 8.90 -2.14
N PHE A 118 3.28 8.01 -1.46
CA PHE A 118 2.76 6.96 -0.60
C PHE A 118 2.89 7.25 0.90
N ASN A 119 2.32 8.38 1.36
CA ASN A 119 2.11 8.61 2.80
C ASN A 119 1.31 7.47 3.48
N ALA A 120 0.47 6.75 2.71
CA ALA A 120 -0.28 5.58 3.19
C ALA A 120 0.60 4.31 3.31
N ALA A 121 1.50 4.02 2.36
CA ALA A 121 2.42 2.89 2.51
C ALA A 121 3.46 3.16 3.60
N ARG A 122 3.84 4.43 3.83
CA ARG A 122 4.62 4.80 5.02
C ARG A 122 3.95 4.39 6.33
N GLN A 123 2.62 4.20 6.38
CA GLN A 123 1.95 3.63 7.54
C GLN A 123 2.13 2.10 7.64
N LEU A 124 2.15 1.37 6.52
CA LEU A 124 2.50 -0.06 6.49
C LEU A 124 3.90 -0.33 7.08
N PHE A 125 4.80 0.64 6.90
CA PHE A 125 6.17 0.62 7.44
C PHE A 125 6.36 1.58 8.63
N ALA A 126 5.30 2.11 9.23
CA ALA A 126 5.43 2.92 10.44
C ALA A 126 5.80 2.03 11.62
N GLY A 127 6.74 2.47 12.46
CA GLY A 127 7.26 1.67 13.58
C GLY A 127 8.31 0.62 13.18
N VAL A 128 8.80 0.69 11.94
CA VAL A 128 9.94 -0.09 11.46
C VAL A 128 11.24 0.57 11.94
N GLU A 129 11.97 -0.11 12.83
CA GLU A 129 13.24 0.36 13.38
C GLU A 129 14.42 -0.44 12.81
N ARG A 130 15.49 0.25 12.41
CA ARG A 130 16.72 -0.42 11.94
C ARG A 130 17.38 -1.14 13.11
N ARG A 131 17.44 -2.47 13.07
CA ARG A 131 18.18 -3.28 14.06
C ARG A 131 19.52 -3.72 13.48
N GLU A 132 20.61 -3.47 14.21
CA GLU A 132 21.95 -3.98 13.84
C GLU A 132 22.04 -5.51 13.91
N HIS A 133 21.22 -6.13 14.78
CA HIS A 133 21.15 -7.57 14.99
C HIS A 133 19.69 -8.01 15.00
N PRO A 134 19.16 -8.49 13.85
CA PRO A 134 17.82 -9.03 13.78
C PRO A 134 17.73 -10.32 14.61
N PRO A 135 16.62 -10.58 15.33
CA PRO A 135 16.36 -11.90 15.87
C PRO A 135 16.21 -12.90 14.73
N GLU A 136 16.69 -14.13 14.92
CA GLU A 136 16.43 -15.22 13.97
C GLU A 136 14.91 -15.44 13.86
N PRO A 137 14.37 -15.60 12.64
CA PRO A 137 12.98 -15.98 12.48
C PRO A 137 12.78 -17.33 13.15
N ASN A 138 11.94 -17.39 14.19
CA ASN A 138 11.56 -18.67 14.78
C ASN A 138 10.78 -19.45 13.71
N GLY A 139 11.38 -20.52 13.20
CA GLY A 139 10.78 -21.42 12.21
C GLY A 139 9.56 -22.17 12.71
#